data_AF-A0A853AZB2-F1
#
_entry.id   AF-A0A853AZB2-F1
#
_cell.length_a   1.000
_cell.length_b   1.000
_cell.length_c   1.000
_cell.angle_alpha   90.00
_cell.angle_beta   90.00
_cell.angle_gamma   90.00
#
_symmetry.space_group_name_H-M   'P 1'
#
loop_
_entity.id
_entity.type
_entity.pdbx_description
1 polymer ?
#
loop_
_entity_poly.entity_id
_entity_poly.type
_entity_poly.pdbx_seq_one_letter_code
_entity_poly.pdbx_strand_id
1 'polypeptide(L)'
;METSHDVRIWAIETVRGKRRTTYRVRWLVAGKKFGEYFATVGLADSFRSDLVTASRKGEAFDTESGLPVLLMRKLATKPWFEFAREYADMKWPNSSPRYRKSTAESLGRITLAMTSNRGSLPEVGSPEGRALRQALMSLFNPRRGQPHCPAG
;
A
#
# COMPACT_ATOMS: atom_id res chain seq x y z
N MET A 1 -13.82 4.19 15.38
CA MET A 1 -13.83 2.92 14.64
C MET A 1 -14.66 1.94 15.44
N GLU A 2 -15.95 1.90 15.14
CA GLU A 2 -16.85 0.88 15.65
C GLU A 2 -16.71 -0.33 14.71
N THR A 3 -16.57 -1.52 15.29
CA THR A 3 -16.35 -2.75 14.53
C THR A 3 -17.33 -3.82 14.96
N SER A 4 -17.82 -4.62 14.02
CA SER A 4 -18.80 -5.67 14.27
C SER A 4 -18.43 -6.98 13.58
N HIS A 5 -18.85 -8.09 14.18
CA HIS A 5 -18.76 -9.43 13.60
C HIS A 5 -20.09 -9.90 12.98
N ASP A 6 -21.18 -9.14 13.13
CA ASP A 6 -22.45 -9.41 12.45
C ASP A 6 -22.32 -9.06 10.97
N VAL A 7 -21.93 -10.06 10.17
CA VAL A 7 -21.62 -9.91 8.75
C VAL A 7 -22.43 -10.90 7.95
N ARG A 8 -23.13 -10.41 6.92
CA ARG A 8 -23.86 -11.24 5.95
C ARG A 8 -23.38 -10.94 4.55
N ILE A 9 -22.86 -11.96 3.86
CA ILE A 9 -22.29 -11.84 2.51
C ILE A 9 -23.17 -12.59 1.53
N TRP A 10 -23.64 -11.91 0.49
CA TRP A 10 -24.51 -12.50 -0.53
C TRP A 10 -23.71 -13.16 -1.67
N ALA A 11 -24.41 -13.88 -2.54
CA ALA A 11 -23.87 -14.37 -3.80
C ALA A 11 -23.60 -13.20 -4.77
N ILE A 12 -22.69 -13.42 -5.73
CA ILE A 12 -22.37 -12.44 -6.75
C ILE A 12 -23.58 -12.26 -7.66
N GLU A 13 -24.00 -11.01 -7.83
CA GLU A 13 -25.10 -10.64 -8.70
C GLU A 13 -24.56 -10.21 -10.07
N THR A 14 -25.04 -10.85 -11.14
CA THR A 14 -24.66 -10.46 -12.50
C THR A 14 -25.61 -9.38 -13.00
N VAL A 15 -25.08 -8.18 -13.23
CA VAL A 15 -25.85 -7.02 -13.72
C VAL A 15 -25.58 -6.86 -15.21
N ARG A 16 -26.56 -7.22 -16.03
CA ARG A 16 -26.49 -7.07 -17.50
C ARG A 16 -26.94 -5.67 -17.90
N GLY A 17 -25.98 -4.78 -18.17
CA GLY A 17 -26.26 -3.45 -18.71
C GLY A 17 -26.37 -3.44 -20.23
N LYS A 18 -26.90 -2.32 -20.78
CA LYS A 18 -27.03 -2.13 -22.25
C LYS A 18 -25.71 -2.15 -23.02
N ARG A 19 -24.60 -1.76 -22.37
CA ARG A 19 -23.26 -1.68 -23.00
C ARG A 19 -22.27 -2.73 -22.48
N ARG A 20 -22.41 -3.16 -21.21
CA ARG A 20 -21.48 -4.09 -20.57
C ARG A 20 -22.17 -4.82 -19.42
N THR A 21 -21.76 -6.07 -19.19
CA THR A 21 -22.10 -6.85 -17.99
C THR A 21 -21.12 -6.52 -16.86
N THR A 22 -21.64 -6.20 -15.68
CA THR A 22 -20.87 -5.99 -14.45
C THR A 22 -21.30 -7.00 -13.39
N TYR A 23 -20.46 -7.18 -12.38
CA TYR A 23 -20.67 -8.16 -11.32
C TYR A 23 -20.66 -7.44 -9.98
N ARG A 24 -21.74 -7.57 -9.22
CA ARG A 24 -21.92 -6.87 -7.96
C ARG A 24 -21.78 -7.83 -6.79
N VAL A 25 -20.92 -7.48 -5.84
CA VAL A 25 -20.86 -8.15 -4.53
C VAL A 25 -21.63 -7.28 -3.54
N ARG A 26 -22.52 -7.89 -2.76
CA ARG A 26 -23.28 -7.21 -1.69
C ARG A 26 -22.97 -7.88 -0.37
N TRP A 27 -22.87 -7.09 0.69
CA TRP A 27 -22.74 -7.59 2.05
C TRP A 27 -23.32 -6.58 3.05
N LEU A 28 -23.50 -7.03 4.28
CA LEU A 28 -24.06 -6.25 5.37
C LEU A 28 -23.17 -6.41 6.59
N VAL A 29 -22.95 -5.31 7.31
CA VAL A 29 -22.18 -5.25 8.56
C VAL A 29 -23.00 -4.47 9.58
N ALA A 30 -23.34 -5.07 10.72
CA ALA A 30 -24.13 -4.45 11.79
C ALA A 30 -25.42 -3.75 11.27
N GLY A 31 -26.14 -4.41 10.36
CA GLY A 31 -27.36 -3.86 9.75
C GLY A 31 -27.15 -2.87 8.60
N LYS A 32 -25.93 -2.37 8.36
CA LYS A 32 -25.62 -1.45 7.25
C LYS A 32 -25.26 -2.22 5.99
N LYS A 33 -25.88 -1.86 4.86
CA LYS A 33 -25.70 -2.51 3.56
C LYS A 33 -24.56 -1.87 2.79
N PHE A 34 -23.71 -2.70 2.21
CA PHE A 34 -22.60 -2.35 1.34
C PHE A 34 -22.69 -3.10 0.02
N GLY A 35 -22.05 -2.56 -1.01
CA GLY A 35 -21.93 -3.28 -2.26
C GLY A 35 -20.99 -2.60 -3.24
N GLU A 36 -20.30 -3.41 -4.01
CA GLU A 36 -19.24 -2.99 -4.93
C GLU A 36 -19.37 -3.69 -6.27
N TYR A 37 -19.00 -2.99 -7.34
CA TYR A 37 -19.14 -3.46 -8.72
C TYR A 37 -17.77 -3.79 -9.31
N PHE A 38 -17.71 -4.89 -10.04
CA PHE A 38 -16.51 -5.41 -10.68
C PHE A 38 -16.74 -5.65 -12.17
N ALA A 39 -15.63 -5.55 -12.91
CA ALA A 39 -15.58 -5.70 -14.35
C ALA A 39 -15.69 -7.15 -14.85
N THR A 40 -15.32 -8.13 -14.02
CA THR A 40 -15.29 -9.57 -14.35
C THR A 40 -15.78 -10.39 -13.15
N VAL A 41 -16.26 -11.62 -13.40
CA VAL A 41 -16.67 -12.56 -12.33
C VAL A 41 -15.50 -12.87 -11.42
N GLY A 42 -14.31 -13.12 -11.99
CA GLY A 42 -13.13 -13.50 -11.21
C GLY A 42 -12.71 -12.43 -10.20
N LEU A 43 -12.81 -11.14 -10.55
CA LEU A 43 -12.54 -10.04 -9.62
C LEU A 43 -13.59 -10.00 -8.49
N ALA A 44 -14.87 -10.16 -8.84
CA ALA A 44 -15.94 -10.21 -7.84
C ALA A 44 -15.81 -11.42 -6.90
N ASP A 45 -15.41 -12.57 -7.44
CA ASP A 45 -15.26 -13.81 -6.67
C ASP A 45 -14.04 -13.78 -5.75
N SER A 46 -12.91 -13.24 -6.22
CA SER A 46 -11.74 -12.99 -5.39
C SER A 46 -12.11 -12.09 -4.21
N PHE A 47 -12.74 -10.94 -4.48
CA PHE A 47 -13.14 -10.00 -3.43
C PHE A 47 -14.14 -10.61 -2.45
N ARG A 48 -15.17 -11.32 -2.95
CA ARG A 48 -16.13 -12.02 -2.09
C ARG A 48 -15.45 -13.09 -1.23
N SER A 49 -14.50 -13.82 -1.79
CA SER A 49 -13.74 -14.86 -1.08
C SER A 49 -12.90 -14.27 0.05
N ASP A 50 -12.33 -13.08 -0.15
CA ASP A 50 -11.63 -12.35 0.91
C ASP A 50 -12.58 -11.98 2.06
N LEU A 51 -13.77 -11.43 1.76
CA LEU A 51 -14.77 -11.12 2.78
C LEU A 51 -15.22 -12.38 3.55
N VAL A 52 -15.49 -13.47 2.85
CA VAL A 52 -15.91 -14.74 3.46
C VAL A 52 -14.80 -15.31 4.35
N THR A 53 -13.56 -15.23 3.88
CA THR A 53 -12.39 -15.69 4.64
C THR A 53 -12.19 -14.87 5.91
N ALA A 54 -12.30 -13.54 5.82
CA ALA A 54 -12.20 -12.65 6.97
C ALA A 54 -13.30 -12.94 8.00
N SER A 55 -14.55 -13.09 7.56
CA SER A 55 -15.67 -13.46 8.44
C SER A 55 -15.45 -14.82 9.12
N ARG A 56 -15.01 -15.85 8.38
CA ARG A 56 -14.73 -17.18 8.94
C ARG A 56 -13.58 -17.19 9.95
N LYS A 57 -12.60 -16.30 9.79
CA LYS A 57 -11.49 -16.12 10.73
C LYS A 57 -11.87 -15.37 12.01
N GLY A 58 -13.12 -14.93 12.13
CA GLY A 58 -13.57 -14.12 13.26
C GLY A 58 -13.00 -12.70 13.22
N GLU A 59 -12.65 -12.20 12.03
CA GLU A 59 -12.16 -10.83 11.89
C GLU A 59 -13.30 -9.83 12.10
N ALA A 60 -13.01 -8.71 12.73
CA ALA A 60 -13.97 -7.63 12.90
C ALA A 60 -14.05 -6.78 11.62
N PHE A 61 -15.26 -6.36 11.28
CA PHE A 61 -15.54 -5.49 10.14
C PHE A 61 -15.83 -4.09 10.65
N ASP A 62 -15.25 -3.08 10.03
CA ASP A 62 -15.53 -1.69 10.35
C ASP A 62 -16.95 -1.31 9.89
N THR A 63 -17.75 -0.71 10.76
CA THR A 63 -19.16 -0.39 10.49
C THR A 63 -19.32 0.80 9.55
N GLU A 64 -18.30 1.63 9.38
CA GLU A 64 -18.34 2.78 8.48
C GLU A 64 -18.10 2.36 7.03
N SER A 65 -16.98 1.67 6.78
CA SER A 65 -16.53 1.19 5.47
C SER A 65 -17.14 -0.13 5.04
N GLY A 66 -17.54 -0.96 5.99
CA GLY A 66 -18.02 -2.32 5.76
C GLY A 66 -16.90 -3.31 5.44
N LEU A 67 -15.63 -2.93 5.53
CA LEU A 67 -14.52 -3.81 5.17
C LEU A 67 -13.89 -4.46 6.43
N PRO A 68 -13.27 -5.65 6.27
CA PRO A 68 -12.46 -6.24 7.33
C PRO A 68 -11.31 -5.31 7.74
N VAL A 69 -11.01 -5.22 9.04
CA VAL A 69 -9.95 -4.32 9.56
C VAL A 69 -8.57 -4.64 8.97
N LEU A 70 -8.24 -5.91 8.74
CA LEU A 70 -7.01 -6.32 8.06
C LEU A 70 -7.01 -5.93 6.59
N LEU A 71 -8.16 -6.01 5.91
CA LEU A 71 -8.26 -5.53 4.53
C LEU A 71 -8.09 -4.02 4.48
N MET A 72 -8.68 -3.27 5.42
CA MET A 72 -8.42 -1.85 5.57
C MET A 72 -6.95 -1.57 5.84
N ARG A 73 -6.27 -2.36 6.69
CA ARG A 73 -4.82 -2.23 6.89
C ARG A 73 -4.04 -2.50 5.61
N LYS A 74 -4.38 -3.51 4.82
CA LYS A 74 -3.73 -3.78 3.52
C LYS A 74 -3.92 -2.61 2.55
N LEU A 75 -5.12 -2.07 2.45
CA LEU A 75 -5.43 -0.92 1.59
C LEU A 75 -4.79 0.38 2.09
N ALA A 76 -4.68 0.55 3.41
CA ALA A 76 -4.00 1.66 4.06
C ALA A 76 -2.48 1.45 4.18
N THR A 77 -1.95 0.30 3.76
CA THR A 77 -0.52 0.03 3.78
C THR A 77 0.11 0.83 2.66
N LYS A 78 0.52 2.05 2.99
CA LYS A 78 1.36 2.84 2.12
C LYS A 78 2.65 2.04 1.81
N PRO A 79 3.06 1.90 0.54
CA PRO A 79 4.33 1.24 0.23
C PRO A 79 5.45 1.92 1.01
N TRP A 80 6.32 1.12 1.66
CA TRP A 80 7.41 1.64 2.49
C TRP A 80 8.22 2.73 1.78
N PHE A 81 8.51 2.55 0.50
CA PHE A 81 9.28 3.51 -0.29
C PHE A 81 8.59 4.86 -0.40
N GLU A 82 7.27 4.87 -0.64
CA GLU A 82 6.47 6.10 -0.70
C GLU A 82 6.36 6.78 0.67
N PHE A 83 6.26 5.99 1.75
CA PHE A 83 6.33 6.52 3.11
C PHE A 83 7.69 7.17 3.41
N ALA A 84 8.79 6.47 3.09
CA ALA A 84 10.15 6.94 3.34
C ALA A 84 10.46 8.24 2.58
N ARG A 85 9.98 8.37 1.33
CA ARG A 85 10.13 9.59 0.53
C ARG A 85 9.40 10.78 1.15
N GLU A 86 8.11 10.65 1.46
CA GLU A 86 7.35 11.73 2.09
C GLU A 86 7.90 12.10 3.48
N TYR A 87 8.38 11.11 4.24
CA TYR A 87 9.02 11.38 5.53
C TYR A 87 10.29 12.22 5.36
N ALA A 88 11.13 11.90 4.36
CA ALA A 88 12.33 12.67 4.05
C ALA A 88 11.98 14.10 3.62
N ASP A 89 10.97 14.27 2.76
CA ASP A 89 10.48 15.57 2.28
C ASP A 89 9.93 16.42 3.43
N MET A 90 9.11 15.83 4.30
CA MET A 90 8.54 16.50 5.47
C MET A 90 9.61 17.00 6.44
N LYS A 91 10.65 16.21 6.71
CA LYS A 91 11.73 16.60 7.64
C LYS A 91 12.71 17.58 7.01
N TRP A 92 12.78 17.66 5.69
CA TRP A 92 13.81 18.40 4.95
C TRP A 92 13.96 19.89 5.33
N PRO A 93 12.88 20.70 5.45
CA PRO A 93 13.00 22.15 5.64
C PRO A 93 13.70 22.53 6.95
N ASN A 94 13.43 21.80 8.02
CA ASN A 94 13.92 22.09 9.38
C ASN A 94 15.20 21.33 9.75
N SER A 95 15.81 20.62 8.78
CA SER A 95 16.93 19.73 9.02
C SER A 95 18.27 20.32 8.60
N SER A 96 19.31 20.16 9.43
CA SER A 96 20.68 20.51 9.05
C SER A 96 21.22 19.58 7.95
N PRO A 97 22.24 20.00 7.17
CA PRO A 97 22.85 19.14 6.14
C PRO A 97 23.31 17.77 6.67
N ARG A 98 23.87 17.74 7.89
CA ARG A 98 24.30 16.51 8.56
C ARG A 98 23.12 15.62 8.93
N TYR A 99 22.03 16.22 9.43
CA TYR A 99 20.82 15.47 9.78
C TYR A 99 20.14 14.89 8.53
N ARG A 100 20.03 15.66 7.44
CA ARG A 100 19.52 15.20 6.13
C ARG A 100 20.28 13.98 5.61
N LYS A 101 21.62 14.01 5.67
CA LYS A 101 22.47 12.88 5.28
C LYS A 101 22.17 11.66 6.16
N SER A 102 22.14 11.83 7.48
CA SER A 102 21.84 10.74 8.43
C SER A 102 20.45 10.12 8.19
N THR A 103 19.44 10.94 7.90
CA THR A 103 18.09 10.48 7.57
C THR A 103 18.08 9.66 6.28
N ALA A 104 18.68 10.17 5.20
CA ALA A 104 18.78 9.45 3.93
C ALA A 104 19.55 8.12 4.09
N GLU A 105 20.62 8.11 4.90
CA GLU A 105 21.36 6.89 5.20
C GLU A 105 20.53 5.85 5.94
N SER A 106 19.77 6.29 6.94
CA SER A 106 18.93 5.41 7.74
C SER A 106 17.80 4.81 6.89
N LEU A 107 17.10 5.63 6.11
CA LEU A 107 16.03 5.18 5.20
C LEU A 107 16.56 4.22 4.13
N GLY A 108 17.75 4.48 3.59
CA GLY A 108 18.43 3.58 2.65
C GLY A 108 18.71 2.20 3.26
N ARG A 109 19.26 2.15 4.48
CA ARG A 109 19.54 0.90 5.20
C ARG A 109 18.26 0.10 5.49
N ILE A 110 17.20 0.77 5.94
CA ILE A 110 15.92 0.12 6.22
C ILE A 110 15.31 -0.46 4.94
N THR A 111 15.33 0.31 3.83
CA THR A 111 14.81 -0.15 2.52
C THR A 111 15.54 -1.41 2.03
N LEU A 112 16.86 -1.45 2.20
CA LEU A 112 17.66 -2.63 1.86
C LEU A 112 17.28 -3.84 2.73
N ALA A 113 17.08 -3.63 4.04
CA ALA A 113 16.71 -4.70 4.97
C ALA A 113 15.29 -5.27 4.71
N MET A 114 14.38 -4.45 4.18
CA MET A 114 13.00 -4.84 3.84
C MET A 114 12.88 -5.58 2.50
N THR A 115 13.92 -5.56 1.65
CA THR A 115 13.89 -6.24 0.36
C THR A 115 13.98 -7.76 0.59
N SER A 116 12.90 -8.47 0.24
CA SER A 116 12.69 -9.90 0.58
C SER A 116 13.65 -10.88 -0.11
N ASN A 117 14.48 -10.42 -1.05
CA ASN A 117 15.43 -11.26 -1.77
C ASN A 117 16.88 -10.94 -1.37
N ARG A 118 17.23 -11.24 -0.11
CA ARG A 118 18.58 -10.99 0.43
C ARG A 118 19.69 -11.68 -0.38
N GLY A 119 19.39 -12.80 -1.04
CA GLY A 119 20.33 -13.53 -1.89
C GLY A 119 20.61 -12.88 -3.26
N SER A 120 19.75 -11.96 -3.70
CA SER A 120 19.92 -11.20 -4.95
C SER A 120 20.53 -9.81 -4.75
N LEU A 121 20.79 -9.41 -3.50
CA LEU A 121 21.39 -8.12 -3.22
C LEU A 121 22.89 -8.20 -3.54
N PRO A 122 23.43 -7.22 -4.28
CA PRO A 122 24.87 -7.16 -4.50
C PRO A 122 25.61 -7.10 -3.16
N GLU A 123 26.76 -7.76 -3.09
CA GLU A 123 27.59 -7.74 -1.88
C GLU A 123 27.87 -6.30 -1.44
N VAL A 124 27.94 -6.08 -0.12
CA VAL A 124 28.11 -4.74 0.44
C VAL A 124 29.36 -4.05 -0.12
N GLY A 125 30.45 -4.78 -0.37
CA GLY A 125 31.69 -4.25 -0.94
C GLY A 125 31.71 -4.09 -2.46
N SER A 126 30.75 -4.67 -3.19
CA SER A 126 30.79 -4.68 -4.66
C SER A 126 30.53 -3.27 -5.24
N PRO A 127 30.99 -3.00 -6.47
CA PRO A 127 30.65 -1.76 -7.18
C PRO A 127 29.14 -1.54 -7.30
N GLU A 128 28.38 -2.60 -7.55
CA GLU A 128 26.92 -2.59 -7.64
C GLU A 128 26.26 -2.29 -6.30
N GLY A 129 26.75 -2.85 -5.19
CA GLY A 129 26.25 -2.58 -3.84
C GLY A 129 26.51 -1.14 -3.41
N ARG A 130 27.65 -0.56 -3.82
CA ARG A 130 27.94 0.87 -3.64
C ARG A 130 27.02 1.75 -4.47
N ALA A 131 26.82 1.41 -5.75
CA ALA A 131 25.91 2.12 -6.65
C ALA A 131 24.46 2.11 -6.13
N LEU A 132 23.98 0.96 -5.65
CA LEU A 132 22.65 0.81 -5.06
C LEU A 132 22.48 1.71 -3.83
N ARG A 133 23.44 1.71 -2.91
CA ARG A 133 23.39 2.59 -1.74
C ARG A 133 23.42 4.06 -2.16
N GLN A 134 24.26 4.44 -3.11
CA GLN A 134 24.33 5.81 -3.61
C GLN A 134 23.02 6.25 -4.27
N ALA A 135 22.38 5.37 -5.04
CA ALA A 135 21.07 5.60 -5.64
C ALA A 135 19.98 5.81 -4.57
N LEU A 136 19.92 4.95 -3.54
CA LEU A 136 18.98 5.11 -2.42
C LEU A 136 19.23 6.42 -1.66
N MET A 137 20.49 6.80 -1.44
CA MET A 137 20.83 8.10 -0.83
C MET A 137 20.32 9.28 -1.66
N SER A 138 20.40 9.20 -3.00
CA SER A 138 19.87 10.26 -3.86
C SER A 138 18.34 10.29 -3.86
N LEU A 139 17.67 9.14 -3.81
CA LEU A 139 16.21 9.05 -3.82
C LEU A 139 15.58 9.62 -2.54
N PHE A 140 16.23 9.44 -1.39
CA PHE A 140 15.81 10.05 -0.11
C PHE A 140 16.41 11.45 0.12
N ASN A 141 17.03 12.03 -0.92
CA ASN A 141 17.54 13.39 -0.92
C ASN A 141 16.81 14.20 -2.01
N PRO A 142 15.69 14.86 -1.68
CA PRO A 142 14.80 15.53 -2.64
C PRO A 142 15.47 16.53 -3.59
N ARG A 143 16.66 17.05 -3.28
CA ARG A 143 17.40 17.98 -4.17
C ARG A 143 18.39 17.33 -5.12
N ARG A 144 18.63 16.03 -5.06
CA ARG A 144 19.46 15.32 -6.06
C ARG A 144 18.67 14.87 -7.29
N GLY A 145 17.34 14.95 -7.27
CA GLY A 145 16.45 14.54 -8.36
C GLY A 145 15.84 15.67 -9.18
N GLN A 146 16.16 16.94 -8.91
CA GLN A 146 15.79 18.02 -9.84
C GLN A 146 16.84 18.07 -10.96
N PRO A 147 16.46 17.88 -12.24
CA PRO A 147 17.31 18.34 -13.32
C PRO A 147 17.57 19.83 -13.07
N HIS A 148 18.85 20.20 -13.07
CA HIS A 148 19.29 21.57 -13.16
C HIS A 148 18.56 22.20 -14.36
N CYS A 149 17.69 23.17 -14.11
CA CYS A 149 17.27 24.05 -15.19
C CYS A 149 18.48 24.95 -15.48
N PRO A 150 19.04 24.98 -16.70
CA PRO A 150 20.13 25.89 -17.01
C PRO A 150 19.57 27.31 -16.97
N ALA A 151 20.07 28.13 -16.04
CA ALA A 151 19.86 29.57 -16.09
C ALA A 151 20.74 30.14 -17.21
N GLY A 152 20.10 30.85 -18.14
CA GLY A 152 20.77 31.63 -19.18
C GLY A 152 21.39 32.92 -18.65
#